data_AF-A0A354HVI0-F1
#
_entry.id   AF-A0A354HVI0-F1
#
_cell.length_a   1.000
_cell.length_b   1.000
_cell.length_c   1.000
_cell.angle_alpha   90.00
_cell.angle_beta   90.00
_cell.angle_gamma   90.00
#
_symmetry.space_group_name_H-M   'P 1'
#
loop_
_entity.id
_entity.type
_entity.pdbx_description
1 polymer ?
#
loop_
_entity_poly.entity_id
_entity_poly.type
_entity_poly.pdbx_seq_one_letter_code
_entity_poly.pdbx_strand_id
1 'polypeptide(L)'
;GLCHNRSNIFLAADINQSIWGNGFSWTKMASDLRVQGRAKILRRNYRTSRDIWNAVLQLAPDSKETDKETLSIDAVYRGNRPVLARYSTCRQQQERLNSYLWEALRSERATLSSAAVLCPTGREMNQVMEMLDER
;
A
#
# COMPACT_ATOMS: atom_id res chain seq x y z
N GLY A 1 -14.23 21.00 -24.47
CA GLY A 1 -13.07 20.87 -23.57
C GLY A 1 -13.51 20.17 -22.30
N LEU A 2 -12.66 19.32 -21.72
CA LEU A 2 -12.99 18.44 -20.57
C LEU A 2 -13.46 19.19 -19.30
N CYS A 3 -13.15 20.48 -19.18
CA CYS A 3 -13.63 21.34 -18.10
C CYS A 3 -14.09 22.67 -18.68
N HIS A 4 -15.32 23.08 -18.36
CA HIS A 4 -15.90 24.36 -18.83
C HIS A 4 -15.27 25.58 -18.13
N ASN A 5 -14.76 25.42 -16.90
CA ASN A 5 -14.03 26.46 -16.18
C ASN A 5 -12.69 25.92 -15.65
N ARG A 6 -11.59 26.34 -16.30
CA ARG A 6 -10.22 25.91 -15.97
C ARG A 6 -9.78 26.26 -14.54
N SER A 7 -10.51 27.13 -13.85
CA SER A 7 -10.22 27.55 -12.46
C SER A 7 -10.73 26.56 -11.40
N ASN A 8 -11.55 25.57 -11.79
CA ASN A 8 -12.20 24.63 -10.88
C ASN A 8 -11.64 23.21 -11.01
N ILE A 9 -10.33 23.10 -11.23
CA ILE A 9 -9.63 21.81 -11.33
C ILE A 9 -8.95 21.52 -9.99
N PHE A 10 -9.27 20.37 -9.40
CA PHE A 10 -8.61 19.85 -8.22
C PHE A 10 -7.84 18.57 -8.60
N LEU A 11 -6.57 18.51 -8.23
CA LEU A 11 -5.69 17.36 -8.47
C LEU A 11 -5.15 16.86 -7.13
N ALA A 12 -5.19 15.54 -6.93
CA ALA A 12 -4.59 14.86 -5.78
C ALA A 12 -3.65 13.76 -6.29
N ALA A 13 -2.48 13.65 -5.67
CA ALA A 13 -1.35 12.86 -6.16
C ALA A 13 -0.55 12.29 -4.99
N ASP A 14 0.01 11.09 -5.16
CA ASP A 14 1.05 10.51 -4.30
C ASP A 14 2.15 9.93 -5.20
N ILE A 15 3.37 10.46 -5.06
CA ILE A 15 4.52 10.09 -5.89
C ILE A 15 5.01 8.68 -5.55
N ASN A 16 4.96 8.29 -4.28
CA ASN A 16 5.47 7.01 -3.81
C ASN A 16 4.51 5.84 -4.09
N GLN A 17 3.30 6.12 -4.60
CA GLN A 17 2.31 5.12 -5.03
C GLN A 17 2.30 4.89 -6.54
N SER A 18 3.23 5.47 -7.30
CA SER A 18 3.35 5.17 -8.74
C SER A 18 3.95 3.77 -8.95
N ILE A 19 3.08 2.76 -9.09
CA ILE A 19 3.48 1.38 -9.41
C ILE A 19 3.54 1.09 -10.91
N TRP A 20 3.10 2.03 -11.75
CA TRP A 20 3.16 1.96 -13.21
C TRP A 20 4.42 2.69 -13.70
N GLY A 21 5.47 1.93 -14.01
CA GLY A 21 6.79 2.48 -14.38
C GLY A 21 6.83 3.34 -15.65
N ASN A 22 7.83 4.24 -15.68
CA ASN A 22 8.39 5.09 -16.75
C ASN A 22 7.49 6.04 -17.56
N GLY A 23 6.16 5.93 -17.51
CA GLY A 23 5.28 6.85 -18.24
C GLY A 23 4.87 8.11 -17.46
N PHE A 24 4.93 8.05 -16.12
CA PHE A 24 4.27 9.03 -15.26
C PHE A 24 5.22 9.52 -14.16
N SER A 25 6.00 10.54 -14.48
CA SER A 25 6.77 11.29 -13.50
C SER A 25 5.92 12.48 -13.05
N TRP A 26 5.53 12.51 -11.78
CA TRP A 26 4.89 13.69 -11.18
C TRP A 26 5.80 14.91 -11.21
N THR A 27 7.12 14.74 -11.18
CA THR A 27 8.09 15.83 -11.35
C THR A 27 8.00 16.43 -12.76
N LYS A 28 7.88 15.58 -13.78
CA LYS A 28 7.66 15.99 -15.18
C LYS A 28 6.27 16.61 -15.37
N MET A 29 5.24 16.06 -14.71
CA MET A 29 3.92 16.68 -14.68
C MET A 29 3.96 18.03 -13.95
N ALA A 30 4.65 18.18 -12.83
CA ALA A 30 4.74 19.45 -12.11
C ALA A 30 5.51 20.53 -12.90
N SER A 31 6.48 20.13 -13.74
CA SER A 31 7.17 21.05 -14.64
C SER A 31 6.34 21.42 -15.88
N ASP A 32 5.62 20.45 -16.45
CA ASP A 32 4.84 20.62 -17.69
C ASP A 32 3.47 21.27 -17.41
N LEU A 33 2.83 20.85 -16.32
CA LEU A 33 1.63 21.43 -15.75
C LEU A 33 2.11 22.56 -14.83
N ARG A 34 2.24 23.77 -15.38
CA ARG A 34 2.38 25.02 -14.61
C ARG A 34 1.11 25.26 -13.79
N VAL A 35 0.85 24.42 -12.79
CA VAL A 35 -0.31 24.51 -11.90
C VAL A 35 -0.11 25.74 -11.05
N GLN A 36 -0.78 26.83 -11.43
CA GLN A 36 -0.88 28.02 -10.60
C GLN A 36 -2.08 27.83 -9.67
N GLY A 37 -1.86 27.87 -8.37
CA GLY A 37 -2.92 27.62 -7.38
C GLY A 37 -2.40 27.31 -5.98
N ARG A 38 -3.31 26.92 -5.09
CA ARG A 38 -2.98 26.49 -3.72
C ARG A 38 -2.58 25.02 -3.73
N ALA A 39 -1.41 24.71 -3.19
CA ALA A 39 -0.98 23.33 -2.92
C ALA A 39 -1.01 23.05 -1.42
N LYS A 40 -1.41 21.83 -1.03
CA LYS A 40 -1.37 21.37 0.36
C LYS A 40 -0.97 19.90 0.42
N ILE A 41 -0.03 19.60 1.30
CA ILE A 41 0.43 18.24 1.57
C ILE A 41 -0.40 17.67 2.74
N LEU A 42 -0.91 16.45 2.56
CA LEU A 42 -1.61 15.72 3.61
C LEU A 42 -0.61 14.85 4.38
N ARG A 43 -0.25 15.28 5.60
CA ARG A 43 0.82 14.64 6.40
C ARG A 43 0.35 13.58 7.39
N ARG A 44 -0.96 13.29 7.49
CA ARG A 44 -1.50 12.33 8.46
C ARG A 44 -2.04 11.08 7.77
N ASN A 45 -1.56 9.91 8.20
CA ASN A 45 -2.09 8.62 7.77
C ASN A 45 -3.09 8.10 8.81
N TYR A 46 -4.35 8.01 8.39
CA TYR A 46 -5.45 7.48 9.19
C TYR A 46 -5.82 6.03 8.83
N ARG A 47 -5.11 5.40 7.89
CA ARG A 47 -5.38 4.02 7.44
C ARG A 47 -4.45 3.02 8.10
N THR A 48 -3.15 3.30 8.07
CA THR A 48 -2.10 2.35 8.44
C THR A 48 -1.59 2.63 9.84
N SER A 49 -1.28 1.57 10.60
CA SER A 49 -0.64 1.72 11.91
C SER A 49 0.78 2.25 11.77
N ARG A 50 1.27 2.92 12.81
CA ARG A 50 2.65 3.40 12.90
C ARG A 50 3.67 2.27 12.76
N ASP A 51 3.36 1.10 13.29
CA ASP A 51 4.23 -0.07 13.25
C ASP A 51 4.40 -0.62 11.84
N ILE A 52 3.31 -0.70 11.06
CA ILE A 52 3.36 -1.06 9.64
C ILE A 52 4.09 0.03 8.85
N TRP A 53 3.78 1.31 9.10
CA TRP A 53 4.43 2.43 8.41
C TRP A 53 5.95 2.43 8.60
N ASN A 54 6.42 2.24 9.83
CA ASN A 54 7.85 2.15 10.15
C ASN A 54 8.55 0.97 9.47
N ALA A 55 7.86 -0.14 9.24
CA ALA A 55 8.42 -1.28 8.51
C ALA A 55 8.57 -0.95 7.01
N VAL A 56 7.58 -0.27 6.42
CA VAL A 56 7.65 0.19 5.01
C VAL A 56 8.80 1.17 4.81
N LEU A 57 9.04 2.09 5.74
CA LEU A 57 10.16 3.05 5.65
C LEU A 57 11.53 2.37 5.53
N GLN A 58 11.70 1.17 6.09
CA GLN A 58 12.95 0.39 5.97
C GLN A 58 13.10 -0.29 4.60
N LEU A 59 12.00 -0.45 3.86
CA LEU A 59 11.96 -1.03 2.52
C LEU A 59 11.93 0.05 1.42
N ALA A 60 11.76 1.32 1.80
CA ALA A 60 11.72 2.42 0.86
C ALA A 60 13.07 2.57 0.15
N PRO A 61 13.10 2.76 -1.18
CA PRO A 61 14.34 2.89 -1.92
C PRO A 61 15.12 4.14 -1.48
N ASP A 62 16.42 3.97 -1.23
CA ASP A 62 17.40 5.06 -1.00
C ASP A 62 17.79 5.75 -2.33
N SER A 63 16.81 6.18 -3.13
CA SER A 63 17.07 6.91 -4.38
C SER A 63 16.98 8.42 -4.17
N LYS A 64 17.70 9.18 -5.01
CA LYS A 64 17.62 10.65 -5.05
C LYS A 64 16.24 11.18 -5.46
N GLU A 65 15.39 10.32 -6.02
CA GLU A 65 14.03 10.62 -6.47
C GLU A 65 12.95 10.33 -5.42
N THR A 66 13.35 9.75 -4.28
CA THR A 66 12.46 9.51 -3.16
C THR A 66 11.98 10.83 -2.56
N ASP A 67 10.68 11.10 -2.71
CA ASP A 67 10.05 12.27 -2.09
C ASP A 67 9.98 12.09 -0.57
N LYS A 68 10.93 12.73 0.11
CA LYS A 68 11.07 12.71 1.57
C LYS A 68 9.87 13.37 2.27
N GLU A 69 9.12 14.27 1.61
CA GLU A 69 7.96 14.91 2.24
C GLU A 69 6.80 13.93 2.42
N THR A 70 6.60 13.02 1.45
CA THR A 70 5.57 11.98 1.52
C THR A 70 5.97 10.80 2.40
N LEU A 71 7.24 10.66 2.78
CA LEU A 71 7.67 9.67 3.79
C LEU A 71 7.56 10.19 5.23
N SER A 72 7.53 11.52 5.41
CA SER A 72 7.34 12.20 6.70
C SER A 72 5.87 12.22 7.18
N ILE A 73 5.15 11.12 6.97
CA ILE A 73 3.74 11.00 7.34
C ILE A 73 3.60 10.46 8.77
N ASP A 74 2.78 11.14 9.56
CA ASP A 74 2.41 10.72 10.91
C ASP A 74 1.24 9.75 10.84
N ALA A 75 1.52 8.47 11.06
CA ALA A 75 0.50 7.46 11.30
C ALA A 75 -0.15 7.68 12.68
N VAL A 76 -1.47 7.85 12.67
CA VAL A 76 -2.24 8.24 13.88
C VAL A 76 -2.43 7.07 14.83
N TYR A 77 -2.61 5.86 14.30
CA TYR A 77 -2.93 4.67 15.08
C TYR A 77 -1.69 3.82 15.36
N ARG A 78 -1.66 3.14 16.51
CA ARG A 78 -0.68 2.09 16.84
C ARG A 78 -1.30 0.73 16.61
N GLY A 79 -0.48 -0.27 16.29
CA GLY A 79 -0.96 -1.63 16.07
C GLY A 79 0.14 -2.66 16.29
N ASN A 80 -0.12 -3.88 15.83
CA ASN A 80 0.87 -4.93 15.88
C ASN A 80 1.95 -4.72 14.82
N ARG A 81 3.17 -5.18 15.12
CA ARG A 81 4.26 -5.19 14.15
C ARG A 81 3.97 -6.22 13.06
N PRO A 82 4.31 -5.94 11.78
CA PRO A 82 4.19 -6.92 10.72
C PRO A 82 5.07 -8.13 11.00
N VAL A 83 4.57 -9.32 10.64
CA VAL A 83 5.24 -10.60 10.86
C VAL A 83 5.81 -11.11 9.54
N LEU A 84 7.09 -11.48 9.54
CA LEU A 84 7.73 -12.20 8.44
C LEU A 84 7.86 -13.67 8.83
N ALA A 85 7.32 -14.57 8.01
CA ALA A 85 7.40 -16.01 8.21
C ALA A 85 8.00 -16.70 6.98
N ARG A 86 8.84 -17.71 7.21
CA ARG A 86 9.48 -18.54 6.18
C ARG A 86 9.14 -19.99 6.43
N TYR A 87 8.81 -20.71 5.36
CA TYR A 87 8.43 -22.12 5.42
C TYR A 87 9.37 -22.94 4.53
N SER A 88 9.70 -24.15 4.98
CA SER A 88 10.55 -25.05 4.21
C SER A 88 9.77 -25.85 3.18
N THR A 89 8.46 -25.99 3.36
CA THR A 89 7.58 -26.76 2.47
C THR A 89 6.29 -26.01 2.18
N CYS A 90 5.69 -26.33 1.03
CA CYS A 90 4.38 -25.82 0.63
C CYS A 90 3.29 -26.18 1.67
N ARG A 91 3.32 -27.41 2.19
CA ARG A 91 2.36 -27.88 3.21
C ARG A 91 2.41 -27.03 4.49
N GLN A 92 3.60 -26.70 4.99
CA GLN A 92 3.74 -25.84 6.17
C GLN A 92 3.20 -24.43 5.91
N GLN A 93 3.45 -23.90 4.71
CA GLN A 93 2.93 -22.59 4.31
C GLN A 93 1.40 -22.61 4.26
N GLN A 94 0.80 -23.65 3.69
CA GLN A 94 -0.65 -23.85 3.63
C GLN A 94 -1.28 -23.91 5.03
N GLU A 95 -0.79 -24.82 5.89
CA GLU A 95 -1.29 -24.99 7.26
C GLU A 95 -1.18 -23.68 8.05
N ARG A 96 -0.08 -22.93 7.87
CA ARG A 96 0.09 -21.66 8.57
C ARG A 96 -0.74 -20.51 7.98
N LEU A 97 -0.92 -20.45 6.67
CA LEU A 97 -1.75 -19.44 6.01
C LEU A 97 -3.20 -19.51 6.49
N ASN A 98 -3.79 -20.71 6.47
CA ASN A 98 -5.19 -20.91 6.88
C ASN A 98 -5.38 -20.65 8.38
N SER A 99 -4.49 -21.18 9.23
CA SER A 99 -4.56 -20.90 10.69
C SER A 99 -4.38 -19.43 11.01
N TYR A 100 -3.45 -18.73 10.35
CA TYR A 100 -3.22 -17.30 10.57
C TYR A 100 -4.44 -16.45 10.18
N LEU A 101 -5.07 -16.71 9.03
CA LEU A 101 -6.27 -15.99 8.61
C LEU A 101 -7.40 -16.18 9.62
N TRP A 102 -7.65 -17.42 10.06
CA TRP A 102 -8.66 -17.73 11.07
C TRP A 102 -8.38 -17.05 12.42
N GLU A 103 -7.14 -17.14 12.91
CA GLU A 103 -6.70 -16.51 14.16
C GLU A 103 -6.88 -14.99 14.11
N ALA A 104 -6.44 -14.35 13.02
CA ALA A 104 -6.49 -12.90 12.84
C ALA A 104 -7.93 -12.38 12.72
N LEU A 105 -8.77 -13.05 11.93
CA LEU A 105 -10.18 -12.66 11.80
C LEU A 105 -10.92 -12.79 13.13
N ARG A 106 -10.63 -13.85 13.89
CA ARG A 106 -11.23 -14.06 15.22
C ARG A 106 -10.75 -13.04 16.24
N SER A 107 -9.45 -12.70 16.26
CA SER A 107 -8.91 -11.73 17.22
C SER A 107 -9.41 -10.32 16.95
N GLU A 108 -9.50 -9.93 15.67
CA GLU A 108 -9.94 -8.60 15.24
C GLU A 108 -11.47 -8.48 15.14
N ARG A 109 -12.21 -9.58 15.39
CA ARG A 109 -13.67 -9.66 15.21
C ARG A 109 -14.11 -9.18 13.82
N ALA A 110 -13.32 -9.55 12.81
CA ALA A 110 -13.51 -9.12 11.43
C ALA A 110 -14.09 -10.26 10.58
N THR A 111 -14.69 -9.89 9.45
CA THR A 111 -15.20 -10.83 8.46
C THR A 111 -14.15 -11.13 7.40
N LEU A 112 -14.32 -12.21 6.63
CA LEU A 112 -13.42 -12.56 5.52
C LEU A 112 -13.21 -11.40 4.53
N SER A 113 -14.22 -10.55 4.32
CA SER A 113 -14.15 -9.36 3.47
C SER A 113 -13.16 -8.29 3.97
N SER A 114 -12.68 -8.39 5.21
CA SER A 114 -11.66 -7.50 5.78
C SER A 114 -10.23 -8.00 5.56
N ALA A 115 -10.06 -9.23 5.05
CA ALA A 115 -8.76 -9.80 4.74
C ALA A 115 -8.48 -9.71 3.22
N ALA A 116 -7.20 -9.55 2.88
CA ALA A 116 -6.73 -9.61 1.51
C ALA A 116 -5.40 -10.36 1.46
N VAL A 117 -5.24 -11.18 0.42
CA VAL A 117 -3.96 -11.86 0.12
C VAL A 117 -3.41 -11.26 -1.17
N LEU A 118 -2.21 -10.68 -1.08
CA LEU A 118 -1.56 -9.99 -2.20
C LEU A 118 -0.45 -10.89 -2.73
N CYS A 119 -0.52 -11.22 -4.03
CA CYS A 119 0.49 -12.00 -4.74
C CYS A 119 1.15 -11.15 -5.83
N PRO A 120 2.49 -11.21 -6.01
CA PRO A 120 3.19 -10.46 -7.05
C PRO A 120 2.75 -10.83 -8.47
N THR A 121 2.42 -12.10 -8.71
CA THR A 121 2.03 -12.61 -10.03
C THR A 121 0.73 -13.42 -9.99
N GLY A 122 0.04 -13.50 -11.13
CA GLY A 122 -1.13 -14.37 -11.28
C GLY A 122 -0.83 -15.86 -11.09
N ARG A 123 0.42 -16.28 -11.36
CA ARG A 123 0.86 -17.66 -11.12
C ARG A 123 0.89 -17.98 -9.63
N GLU A 124 1.50 -17.11 -8.83
CA GLU A 124 1.54 -17.27 -7.37
C GLU A 124 0.14 -17.18 -6.76
N MET A 125 -0.71 -16.31 -7.31
CA MET A 125 -2.12 -16.23 -6.91
C MET A 125 -2.83 -17.58 -7.08
N ASN A 126 -2.70 -18.23 -8.24
CA ASN A 126 -3.33 -19.54 -8.46
C ASN A 126 -2.80 -20.60 -7.48
N GLN A 127 -1.50 -20.60 -7.18
CA GLN A 127 -0.92 -21.50 -6.19
C GLN A 127 -1.49 -21.25 -4.78
N VAL A 128 -1.63 -19.99 -4.39
CA VAL A 128 -2.20 -19.64 -3.08
C VAL A 128 -3.69 -19.98 -3.01
N MET A 129 -4.44 -19.80 -4.09
CA MET A 129 -5.85 -20.19 -4.17
C MET A 129 -6.04 -21.69 -3.93
N GLU A 130 -5.14 -22.54 -4.46
CA GLU A 130 -5.14 -23.99 -4.19
C GLU A 130 -4.80 -24.35 -2.74
N MET A 131 -4.13 -23.45 -1.99
CA MET A 131 -3.80 -23.65 -0.58
C MET A 131 -4.92 -23.22 0.38
N LEU A 132 -5.79 -22.28 -0.04
CA LEU A 132 -6.82 -21.74 0.83
C LEU A 132 -7.95 -22.76 1.04
N ASP A 133 -8.42 -22.88 2.28
CA ASP A 133 -9.56 -23.74 2.59
C ASP A 133 -10.85 -23.20 1.93
N GLU A 134 -11.68 -24.07 1.37
CA GLU A 134 -12.94 -23.69 0.70
C GLU A 134 -14.06 -23.22 1.66
N ARG A 135 -13.76 -22.97 2.94
CA ARG A 135 -14.77 -22.74 3.99
C ARG A 135 -14.42 -21.60 4.94
#